data_AF-A0A1B8GL86-F1
#
_entry.id   AF-A0A1B8GL86-F1
#
_cell.length_a   1.000
_cell.length_b   1.000
_cell.length_c   1.000
_cell.angle_alpha   90.00
_cell.angle_beta   90.00
_cell.angle_gamma   90.00
#
_symmetry.space_group_name_H-M   'P 1'
#
loop_
_entity.id
_entity.type
_entity.pdbx_description
1 polymer ?
#
loop_
_entity_poly.entity_id
_entity_poly.type
_entity_poly.pdbx_seq_one_letter_code
_entity_poly.pdbx_strand_id
1 'polypeptide(L)'
;MTDKVEFSPSMPITPVFDVQARIKELQGFLDPSNPNYQPERQHKNIRAVIKLYEEGKIDGLKRTTIIDGKIVPYKAAFESKSGSWTEVRR
;
A
#
# COMPACT_ATOMS: atom_id res chain seq x y z
N MET A 1 39.12 -30.79 22.55
CA MET A 1 38.67 -29.45 23.00
C MET A 1 37.73 -28.96 21.94
N THR A 2 36.46 -28.72 22.29
CA THR A 2 35.40 -28.38 21.34
C THR A 2 35.29 -26.86 21.30
N ASP A 3 35.76 -26.23 20.23
CA ASP A 3 35.60 -24.80 20.01
C ASP A 3 34.11 -24.48 19.87
N LYS A 4 33.62 -23.67 20.80
CA LYS A 4 32.22 -23.23 20.84
C LYS A 4 32.10 -22.02 19.93
N VAL A 5 31.64 -22.24 18.70
CA VAL A 5 31.37 -21.15 17.73
C VAL A 5 30.19 -20.33 18.25
N GLU A 6 30.44 -19.10 18.68
CA GLU A 6 29.40 -18.14 19.04
C GLU A 6 28.92 -17.42 17.78
N PHE A 7 27.64 -17.60 17.43
CA PHE A 7 26.99 -16.86 16.36
C PHE A 7 26.39 -15.57 16.94
N SER A 8 26.88 -14.42 16.49
CA SER A 8 26.24 -13.13 16.77
C SER A 8 24.84 -13.10 16.12
N PRO A 9 23.80 -12.64 16.84
CA PRO A 9 22.47 -12.55 16.27
C PRO A 9 22.45 -11.54 15.11
N SER A 10 21.96 -11.96 13.95
CA SER A 10 21.71 -11.05 12.83
C SER A 10 20.60 -10.06 13.21
N MET A 11 20.86 -8.75 13.10
CA MET A 11 19.80 -7.76 13.25
C MET A 11 18.79 -7.90 12.10
N PRO A 12 17.48 -7.98 12.38
CA PRO A 12 16.49 -8.05 11.32
C PRO A 12 16.52 -6.77 10.48
N ILE A 13 16.66 -6.92 9.16
CA ILE A 13 16.55 -5.81 8.22
C ILE A 13 15.08 -5.34 8.23
N THR A 14 14.84 -4.11 8.65
CA THR A 14 13.51 -3.50 8.57
C THR A 14 13.18 -3.22 7.10
N PRO A 15 12.06 -3.76 6.56
CA PRO A 15 11.65 -3.45 5.20
C PRO A 15 11.34 -1.96 5.08
N VAL A 16 12.06 -1.27 4.19
CA VAL A 16 11.83 0.14 3.89
C VAL A 16 10.86 0.19 2.72
N PHE A 17 9.68 0.80 2.95
CA PHE A 17 8.71 1.03 1.89
C PHE A 17 8.93 2.40 1.27
N ASP A 18 9.15 2.45 -0.05
CA ASP A 18 9.32 3.72 -0.77
C ASP A 18 7.96 4.35 -1.07
N VAL A 19 7.51 5.21 -0.14
CA VAL A 19 6.25 5.95 -0.25
C VAL A 19 6.21 6.83 -1.50
N GLN A 20 7.33 7.46 -1.88
CA GLN A 20 7.37 8.38 -3.02
C GLN A 20 7.25 7.63 -4.34
N ALA A 21 7.96 6.51 -4.48
CA ALA A 21 7.79 5.62 -5.63
C ALA A 21 6.36 5.09 -5.73
N ARG A 22 5.73 4.73 -4.60
CA ARG A 22 4.35 4.26 -4.58
C ARG A 22 3.36 5.34 -4.99
N ILE A 23 3.50 6.57 -4.48
CA ILE A 23 2.65 7.70 -4.89
C ILE A 23 2.73 7.91 -6.40
N LYS A 24 3.92 7.85 -6.99
CA LYS A 24 4.11 7.98 -8.44
C LYS A 24 3.43 6.84 -9.22
N GLU A 25 3.51 5.60 -8.74
CA GLU A 25 2.80 4.45 -9.32
C GLU A 25 1.28 4.67 -9.28
N LEU A 26 0.75 5.13 -8.14
CA LEU A 26 -0.68 5.43 -7.95
C LEU A 26 -1.16 6.57 -8.85
N GLN A 27 -0.37 7.62 -9.02
CA GLN A 27 -0.65 8.69 -9.97
C GLN A 27 -0.68 8.16 -11.41
N GLY A 28 0.23 7.24 -11.75
CA GLY A 28 0.24 6.57 -13.05
C GLY A 28 -1.04 5.79 -13.33
N PHE A 29 -1.67 5.19 -12.31
CA PHE A 29 -2.96 4.50 -12.47
C PHE A 29 -4.14 5.44 -12.79
N LEU A 30 -3.97 6.75 -12.66
CA LEU A 30 -4.96 7.76 -13.03
C LEU A 30 -4.74 8.33 -14.44
N ASP A 31 -3.65 7.96 -15.11
CA ASP A 31 -3.30 8.44 -16.45
C ASP A 31 -3.85 7.49 -17.53
N PRO A 32 -4.76 7.92 -18.41
CA PRO A 32 -5.31 7.08 -19.48
C PRO A 32 -4.28 6.52 -20.47
N SER A 33 -3.09 7.13 -20.56
CA SER A 33 -1.99 6.65 -21.40
C SER A 33 -1.19 5.51 -20.76
N ASN A 34 -1.37 5.28 -19.45
CA ASN A 34 -0.67 4.22 -18.74
C ASN A 34 -1.31 2.84 -19.04
N PRO A 35 -0.52 1.82 -19.43
CA PRO A 35 -1.05 0.46 -19.64
C PRO A 35 -1.78 -0.13 -18.42
N ASN A 36 -1.47 0.36 -17.21
CA ASN A 36 -2.08 -0.04 -15.95
C ASN A 36 -3.16 0.94 -15.45
N TYR A 37 -3.67 1.80 -16.32
CA TYR A 37 -4.76 2.73 -16.00
C TYR A 37 -5.92 2.01 -15.33
N GLN A 38 -6.40 2.58 -14.23
CA GLN A 38 -7.48 2.01 -13.45
C GLN A 38 -8.83 2.59 -13.89
N PRO A 39 -9.92 1.80 -13.83
CA PRO A 39 -11.25 2.30 -14.15
C PRO A 39 -11.65 3.49 -13.27
N GLU A 40 -12.43 4.42 -13.83
CA GLU A 40 -12.82 5.67 -13.16
C GLU A 40 -13.45 5.47 -11.76
N ARG A 41 -14.20 4.38 -11.57
CA ARG A 41 -14.77 4.01 -10.26
C ARG A 41 -13.73 3.89 -9.14
N GLN A 42 -12.49 3.55 -9.47
CA GLN A 42 -11.39 3.43 -8.49
C GLN A 42 -10.64 4.74 -8.27
N HIS A 43 -10.78 5.73 -9.14
CA HIS A 43 -9.99 6.97 -9.07
C HIS A 43 -10.17 7.70 -7.74
N LYS A 44 -11.40 7.70 -7.21
CA LYS A 44 -11.71 8.26 -5.89
C LYS A 44 -10.91 7.58 -4.79
N ASN A 45 -10.82 6.25 -4.81
CA ASN A 45 -10.06 5.48 -3.83
C ASN A 45 -8.55 5.71 -3.99
N ILE A 46 -8.03 5.71 -5.22
CA ILE A 46 -6.61 5.93 -5.52
C ILE A 46 -6.17 7.32 -5.07
N ARG A 47 -6.94 8.36 -5.38
CA ARG A 47 -6.67 9.74 -4.91
C ARG A 47 -6.67 9.85 -3.40
N ALA A 48 -7.59 9.14 -2.72
CA ALA A 48 -7.60 9.10 -1.27
C ALA A 48 -6.36 8.40 -0.69
N VAL A 49 -5.90 7.31 -1.30
CA VAL A 49 -4.67 6.61 -0.89
C VAL A 49 -3.45 7.51 -1.03
N ILE A 50 -3.31 8.21 -2.16
CA ILE A 50 -2.23 9.18 -2.38
C ILE A 50 -2.22 10.21 -1.26
N LYS A 51 -3.37 10.83 -0.98
CA LYS A 51 -3.50 11.82 0.10
C LYS A 51 -3.15 11.24 1.46
N LEU A 52 -3.54 10.00 1.76
CA LEU A 52 -3.17 9.33 3.03
C LEU A 52 -1.66 9.11 3.15
N TYR A 53 -0.96 8.80 2.06
CA TYR A 53 0.50 8.71 2.04
C TYR A 53 1.15 10.09 2.20
N GLU A 54 0.67 11.12 1.49
CA GLU A 54 1.17 12.49 1.60
C GLU A 54 1.00 13.06 3.02
N GLU A 55 -0.10 12.72 3.69
CA GLU A 55 -0.38 13.09 5.09
C GLU A 55 0.37 12.21 6.10
N GLY A 56 1.11 11.18 5.66
CA GLY A 56 1.82 10.25 6.53
C GLY A 56 0.91 9.37 7.40
N LYS A 57 -0.38 9.26 7.06
CA LYS A 57 -1.37 8.45 7.80
C LYS A 57 -1.22 6.96 7.52
N ILE A 58 -0.62 6.61 6.38
CA ILE A 58 -0.27 5.24 6.01
C ILE A 58 1.18 5.19 5.55
N ASP A 59 1.82 4.05 5.78
CA ASP A 59 3.25 3.82 5.53
C ASP A 59 3.51 2.68 4.53
N GLY A 60 2.44 2.05 4.00
CA GLY A 60 2.52 0.91 3.08
C GLY A 60 2.95 -0.41 3.73
N LEU A 61 3.32 -0.39 5.01
CA LEU A 61 3.72 -1.58 5.77
C LEU A 61 2.50 -2.34 6.28
N LYS A 62 1.42 -1.61 6.59
CA LYS A 62 0.14 -2.18 7.03
C LYS A 62 -0.85 -2.25 5.88
N ARG A 63 -1.58 -3.37 5.82
CA ARG A 63 -2.70 -3.51 4.89
C ARG A 63 -3.73 -2.42 5.17
N THR A 64 -4.08 -1.67 4.13
CA THR A 64 -5.08 -0.59 4.20
C THR A 64 -6.10 -0.77 3.10
N THR A 65 -7.38 -0.83 3.44
CA THR A 65 -8.49 -0.93 2.48
C THR A 65 -9.25 0.38 2.45
N ILE A 66 -9.49 0.89 1.25
CA ILE A 66 -10.13 2.17 0.98
C ILE A 66 -11.37 1.91 0.12
N ILE A 67 -12.51 2.41 0.58
CA ILE A 67 -13.78 2.38 -0.14
C ILE A 67 -14.40 3.76 -0.07
N ASP A 68 -14.81 4.29 -1.21
CA ASP A 68 -15.35 5.63 -1.34
C ASP A 68 -14.47 6.72 -0.71
N GLY A 69 -13.15 6.54 -0.79
CA GLY A 69 -12.15 7.45 -0.25
C GLY A 69 -11.97 7.41 1.28
N LYS A 70 -12.54 6.40 1.96
CA LYS A 70 -12.40 6.22 3.42
C LYS A 70 -11.68 4.91 3.73
N ILE A 71 -10.86 4.92 4.79
CA ILE A 71 -10.29 3.70 5.34
C ILE A 71 -11.42 2.88 5.97
N VAL A 72 -11.51 1.61 5.59
CA VAL A 72 -12.52 0.68 6.08
C VAL A 72 -11.88 -0.67 6.45
N PRO A 73 -12.55 -1.51 7.26
CA PRO A 73 -12.08 -2.86 7.53
C PRO A 73 -11.97 -3.69 6.25
N TYR A 74 -10.96 -4.56 6.18
CA TYR A 74 -10.72 -5.41 5.00
C TYR A 74 -11.94 -6.24 4.58
N LYS A 75 -12.75 -6.70 5.54
CA LYS A 75 -13.99 -7.46 5.25
C LYS A 75 -14.99 -6.67 4.38
N ALA A 76 -15.04 -5.34 4.52
CA ALA A 76 -15.93 -4.49 3.74
C ALA A 76 -15.58 -4.47 2.24
N ALA A 77 -14.35 -4.84 1.86
CA ALA A 77 -13.96 -4.95 0.45
C ALA A 77 -14.80 -5.98 -0.31
N PHE A 78 -15.23 -7.05 0.35
CA PHE A 78 -16.01 -8.13 -0.27
C PHE A 78 -17.50 -7.81 -0.43
N GLU A 79 -17.99 -6.82 0.32
CA GLU A 79 -19.39 -6.40 0.33
C GLU A 79 -19.64 -5.16 -0.55
N SER A 80 -18.57 -4.45 -0.92
CA SER A 80 -18.69 -3.18 -1.65
C SER A 80 -19.11 -3.37 -3.10
N LYS A 81 -20.13 -2.61 -3.50
CA LYS A 81 -20.59 -2.47 -4.89
C LYS A 81 -19.87 -1.35 -5.65
N SER A 82 -19.27 -0.38 -4.95
CA SER A 82 -18.58 0.77 -5.55
C SER A 82 -17.13 0.47 -5.96
N GLY A 83 -16.61 -0.69 -5.54
CA GLY A 83 -15.22 -1.09 -5.74
C GLY A 83 -14.34 -0.65 -4.56
N SER A 84 -13.34 -1.48 -4.27
CA SER A 84 -12.38 -1.24 -3.18
C SER A 84 -10.97 -1.11 -3.73
N TRP A 85 -10.16 -0.28 -3.10
CA TRP A 85 -8.70 -0.30 -3.26
C TRP A 85 -8.06 -0.89 -2.00
N THR A 86 -7.10 -1.79 -2.15
CA THR A 86 -6.38 -2.36 -1.00
C THR A 86 -4.88 -2.26 -1.23
N GLU A 87 -4.20 -1.49 -0.39
CA GLU A 87 -2.76 -1.57 -0.24
C GLU A 87 -2.44 -2.84 0.55
N VAL A 88 -1.65 -3.73 -0.05
CA VAL A 88 -1.09 -4.91 0.64
C VAL A 88 0.40 -4.68 0.82
N ARG A 89 0.94 -5.16 1.94
CA ARG A 89 2.39 -5.13 2.18
C ARG A 89 3.10 -5.77 0.98
N ARG A 90 3.88 -4.97 0.27
CA ARG A 90 4.76 -5.42 -0.82
C ARG A 90 6.15 -5.68 -0.29
#